data_AF-A0A9J8BC20-F1
#
_entry.id   AF-A0A9J8BC20-F1
#
_cell.length_a   1.000
_cell.length_b   1.000
_cell.length_c   1.000
_cell.angle_alpha   90.00
_cell.angle_beta   90.00
_cell.angle_gamma   90.00
#
_symmetry.space_group_name_H-M   'P 1'
#
loop_
_entity.id
_entity.type
_entity.pdbx_description
1 polymer ?
#
loop_
_entity_poly.entity_id
_entity_poly.type
_entity_poly.pdbx_seq_one_letter_code
_entity_poly.pdbx_strand_id
1 'polypeptide(L)'
;MQQQTDDMEVPLLNDSNSNRQKSLAPERDGFSHQQKDSEGSMESPNLEFEYGDTDSFTAELSELYSYTEEPEFSLNRDYFEEDFKNHVKGRRWMELSMEEQRAYVMRLLDALEVTDRDKRLKVARAILYLAQGVFDECDTETDVLYWSRHNVFLLYDMGIFTALLELLSMEIDNNQACSSAVRKPAISLADSTELRVLLSIMYLMVETIRVEMEGDSPERKAAREAFKTELGSPLYNGEPFALLLFTMVTKFCSMNAPHFPMKKVLLLLWKTILIIGCLFYAILLCYIILIHSISYTDLFIELNFFRSVIL
;
A
#
# COMPACT_ATOMS: atom_id res chain seq x y z
N MET A 1 -32.91 -71.52 -9.35
CA MET A 1 -34.15 -70.92 -9.89
C MET A 1 -34.62 -69.86 -8.91
N GLN A 2 -35.09 -68.74 -9.46
CA GLN A 2 -35.79 -67.66 -8.76
C GLN A 2 -36.92 -68.19 -7.86
N GLN A 3 -37.28 -67.46 -6.80
CA GLN A 3 -38.57 -66.74 -6.69
C GLN A 3 -38.83 -66.22 -5.25
N GLN A 4 -38.79 -64.90 -5.12
CA GLN A 4 -39.84 -63.98 -4.65
C GLN A 4 -41.08 -64.56 -3.95
N THR A 5 -41.46 -63.96 -2.81
CA THR A 5 -42.85 -63.81 -2.30
C THR A 5 -42.99 -62.58 -1.39
N ASP A 6 -43.80 -61.63 -1.85
CA ASP A 6 -44.90 -60.84 -1.22
C ASP A 6 -45.37 -61.28 0.21
N ASP A 7 -46.05 -60.50 1.08
CA ASP A 7 -46.81 -59.24 0.96
C ASP A 7 -47.24 -58.70 2.37
N MET A 8 -47.78 -57.47 2.36
CA MET A 8 -48.93 -56.93 3.13
C MET A 8 -48.85 -56.20 4.51
N GLU A 9 -49.28 -54.92 4.43
CA GLU A 9 -50.30 -54.15 5.21
C GLU A 9 -50.02 -53.44 6.56
N VAL A 10 -50.62 -52.24 6.66
CA VAL A 10 -50.51 -51.14 7.68
C VAL A 10 -51.71 -51.21 8.68
N PRO A 11 -51.70 -50.58 9.88
CA PRO A 11 -52.24 -49.20 10.03
C PRO A 11 -51.67 -48.31 11.19
N LEU A 12 -52.16 -47.06 11.19
CA LEU A 12 -51.83 -45.82 11.92
C LEU A 12 -52.21 -45.71 13.43
N LEU A 13 -51.60 -44.73 14.13
CA LEU A 13 -52.15 -43.61 14.98
C LEU A 13 -51.19 -43.25 16.16
N ASN A 14 -50.53 -42.08 16.18
CA ASN A 14 -50.93 -40.76 16.71
C ASN A 14 -50.72 -40.58 18.24
N ASP A 15 -49.77 -39.73 18.70
CA ASP A 15 -50.04 -38.36 19.18
C ASP A 15 -48.86 -37.68 19.93
N SER A 16 -48.71 -36.37 19.69
CA SER A 16 -48.31 -35.30 20.63
C SER A 16 -46.90 -35.18 21.25
N ASN A 17 -46.06 -34.40 20.55
CA ASN A 17 -45.37 -33.16 20.99
C ASN A 17 -44.92 -33.00 22.48
N SER A 18 -43.61 -32.88 22.74
CA SER A 18 -43.09 -31.93 23.75
C SER A 18 -41.62 -31.59 23.52
N ASN A 19 -41.33 -30.30 23.60
CA ASN A 19 -40.04 -29.67 23.38
C ASN A 19 -39.56 -29.07 24.71
N ARG A 20 -38.23 -29.04 24.90
CA ARG A 20 -37.43 -28.23 25.85
C ARG A 20 -37.18 -28.73 27.29
N GLN A 21 -35.92 -29.04 27.56
CA GLN A 21 -35.21 -28.85 28.85
C GLN A 21 -33.74 -28.50 28.51
N LYS A 22 -33.23 -27.28 28.79
CA LYS A 22 -32.69 -26.74 30.06
C LYS A 22 -31.49 -27.52 30.64
N SER A 23 -30.30 -26.95 30.39
CA SER A 23 -29.23 -26.57 31.35
C SER A 23 -28.85 -27.46 32.54
N LEU A 24 -27.50 -27.50 32.74
CA LEU A 24 -26.69 -27.68 33.97
C LEU A 24 -26.11 -29.08 34.25
N ALA A 25 -24.78 -29.06 34.46
CA ALA A 25 -23.85 -30.15 34.83
C ALA A 25 -24.15 -30.74 36.23
N PRO A 26 -23.51 -31.83 36.75
CA PRO A 26 -22.04 -31.93 36.97
C PRO A 26 -21.38 -33.35 36.93
N GLU A 27 -20.03 -33.33 36.93
CA GLU A 27 -19.03 -34.24 37.55
C GLU A 27 -19.05 -35.78 37.39
N ARG A 28 -17.89 -36.34 36.99
CA ARG A 28 -17.06 -37.22 37.87
C ARG A 28 -15.72 -37.67 37.25
N ASP A 29 -14.65 -37.32 37.97
CA ASP A 29 -13.41 -38.04 38.33
C ASP A 29 -12.72 -39.06 37.42
N GLY A 30 -11.38 -38.92 37.35
CA GLY A 30 -10.46 -39.93 36.82
C GLY A 30 -8.96 -39.65 37.07
N PHE A 31 -8.53 -39.74 38.33
CA PHE A 31 -7.18 -40.13 38.83
C PHE A 31 -5.92 -39.28 38.55
N SER A 32 -5.33 -38.80 39.65
CA SER A 32 -3.98 -38.23 39.78
C SER A 32 -2.92 -39.29 40.11
N HIS A 33 -1.76 -39.25 39.43
CA HIS A 33 -0.47 -39.62 40.03
C HIS A 33 0.71 -38.85 39.41
N GLN A 34 1.01 -37.71 40.03
CA GLN A 34 2.31 -37.28 40.56
C GLN A 34 3.60 -37.59 39.75
N GLN A 35 4.16 -36.57 39.11
CA GLN A 35 5.61 -36.43 39.00
C GLN A 35 6.01 -34.96 39.20
N LYS A 36 6.93 -34.75 40.13
CA LYS A 36 7.38 -33.47 40.66
C LYS A 36 8.71 -33.07 40.00
N ASP A 37 8.91 -31.76 39.91
CA ASP A 37 10.18 -31.02 39.83
C ASP A 37 10.82 -30.81 38.44
N SER A 38 10.66 -29.59 37.92
CA SER A 38 11.77 -28.76 37.42
C SER A 38 11.37 -27.28 37.41
N GLU A 39 12.15 -26.49 38.12
CA GLU A 39 12.10 -25.04 38.22
C GLU A 39 12.40 -24.37 36.88
N GLY A 40 11.81 -23.19 36.67
CA GLY A 40 12.17 -22.28 35.59
C GLY A 40 10.99 -21.80 34.76
N SER A 41 9.96 -21.24 35.39
CA SER A 41 9.00 -20.40 34.67
C SER A 41 9.69 -19.10 34.27
N MET A 42 10.43 -19.14 33.15
CA MET A 42 10.60 -17.95 32.32
C MET A 42 9.21 -17.66 31.76
N GLU A 43 8.42 -16.91 32.52
CA GLU A 43 7.13 -16.39 32.05
C GLU A 43 7.48 -15.35 30.99
N SER A 44 7.61 -15.81 29.75
CA SER A 44 7.78 -14.94 28.59
C SER A 44 6.61 -13.96 28.62
N PRO A 45 6.86 -12.63 28.58
CA PRO A 45 5.77 -11.66 28.61
C PRO A 45 4.79 -12.03 27.51
N ASN A 46 3.50 -12.06 27.86
CA ASN A 46 2.46 -12.40 26.91
C ASN A 46 2.44 -11.25 25.87
N LEU A 47 3.05 -11.45 24.71
CA LEU A 47 3.01 -10.47 23.62
C LEU A 47 1.57 -10.44 23.11
N GLU A 48 0.84 -9.39 23.46
CA GLU A 48 -0.43 -9.06 22.86
C GLU A 48 -0.14 -8.54 21.45
N PHE A 49 -0.21 -9.44 20.48
CA PHE A 49 -0.13 -9.08 19.07
C PHE A 49 -1.50 -8.62 18.60
N GLU A 50 -1.58 -7.37 18.13
CA GLU A 50 -2.75 -6.87 17.43
C GLU A 50 -2.69 -7.38 15.98
N TYR A 51 -3.59 -8.29 15.63
CA TYR A 51 -3.71 -8.80 14.27
C TYR A 51 -4.66 -7.90 13.48
N GLY A 52 -4.11 -6.92 12.78
CA GLY A 52 -4.82 -6.08 11.81
C GLY A 52 -4.22 -6.22 10.41
N ASP A 53 -4.98 -5.86 9.38
CA ASP A 53 -4.46 -5.81 8.00
C ASP A 53 -3.47 -4.64 7.76
N THR A 54 -3.24 -3.81 8.79
CA THR A 54 -2.40 -2.59 8.75
C THR A 54 -1.71 -2.36 10.08
N ASP A 55 -0.50 -1.81 10.04
CA ASP A 55 0.25 -1.40 11.22
C ASP A 55 0.08 0.10 11.54
N SER A 56 0.72 0.55 12.62
CA SER A 56 0.87 1.99 12.91
C SER A 56 1.58 2.73 11.77
N PHE A 57 1.22 3.98 11.52
CA PHE A 57 1.82 4.77 10.44
C PHE A 57 3.36 4.86 10.53
N THR A 58 3.93 4.95 11.74
CA THR A 58 5.39 4.95 11.94
C THR A 58 6.05 3.64 11.51
N ALA A 59 5.40 2.48 11.73
CA ALA A 59 5.89 1.19 11.27
C ALA A 59 5.83 1.08 9.74
N GLU A 60 4.75 1.56 9.13
CA GLU A 60 4.57 1.62 7.67
C GLU A 60 5.66 2.47 7.00
N LEU A 61 5.99 3.64 7.59
CA LEU A 61 7.11 4.48 7.12
C LEU A 61 8.47 3.78 7.26
N SER A 62 8.67 3.05 8.35
CA SER A 62 9.89 2.27 8.59
C SER A 62 10.04 1.12 7.59
N GLU A 63 8.93 0.60 7.07
CA GLU A 63 8.96 -0.37 5.98
C GLU A 63 9.22 0.30 4.62
N LEU A 64 8.64 1.48 4.36
CA LEU A 64 8.83 2.20 3.09
C LEU A 64 10.30 2.59 2.86
N TYR A 65 10.96 3.14 3.87
CA TYR A 65 12.31 3.68 3.77
C TYR A 65 13.36 2.69 4.26
N SER A 66 14.56 2.80 3.71
CA SER A 66 15.74 2.09 4.19
C SER A 66 16.73 3.08 4.81
N TYR A 67 17.56 2.63 5.75
CA TYR A 67 18.61 3.47 6.35
C TYR A 67 19.57 4.07 5.31
N THR A 68 19.77 3.40 4.17
CA THR A 68 20.60 3.92 3.07
C THR A 68 19.99 5.13 2.36
N GLU A 69 18.69 5.40 2.55
CA GLU A 69 17.98 6.54 1.96
C GLU A 69 17.99 7.79 2.87
N GLU A 70 18.55 7.72 4.08
CA GLU A 70 18.71 8.88 4.98
C GLU A 70 19.26 10.15 4.28
N PRO A 71 20.37 10.11 3.49
CA PRO A 71 20.87 11.31 2.83
C PRO A 71 19.89 11.90 1.82
N GLU A 72 18.93 11.12 1.32
CA GLU A 72 17.90 11.60 0.39
C GLU A 72 16.89 12.54 1.08
N PHE A 73 16.66 12.39 2.39
CA PHE A 73 15.76 13.30 3.14
C PHE A 73 16.32 14.72 3.18
N SER A 74 17.61 14.86 3.49
CA SER A 74 18.29 16.16 3.47
C SER A 74 18.26 16.77 2.06
N LEU A 75 18.50 15.95 1.03
CA LEU A 75 18.45 16.40 -0.36
C LEU A 75 17.05 16.88 -0.78
N ASN A 76 15.99 16.21 -0.33
CA ASN A 76 14.61 16.61 -0.62
C ASN A 76 14.28 17.97 0.01
N ARG A 77 14.67 18.16 1.28
CA ARG A 77 14.53 19.45 1.98
C ARG A 77 15.28 20.54 1.24
N ASP A 78 16.54 20.31 0.89
CA ASP A 78 17.38 21.34 0.27
C ASP A 78 16.79 21.81 -1.07
N TYR A 79 16.25 20.89 -1.90
CA TYR A 79 15.58 21.27 -3.15
C TYR A 79 14.26 22.00 -2.92
N PHE A 80 13.48 21.60 -1.91
CA PHE A 80 12.30 22.36 -1.52
C PHE A 80 12.68 23.77 -1.09
N GLU A 81 13.65 23.93 -0.19
CA GLU A 81 14.04 25.23 0.33
C GLU A 81 14.61 26.17 -0.74
N GLU A 82 15.42 25.64 -1.66
CA GLU A 82 15.97 26.42 -2.77
C GLU A 82 14.84 26.99 -3.63
N ASP A 83 13.87 26.16 -4.01
CA ASP A 83 12.69 26.61 -4.76
C ASP A 83 11.79 27.53 -3.92
N PHE A 84 11.56 27.17 -2.66
CA PHE A 84 10.66 27.88 -1.75
C PHE A 84 11.15 29.30 -1.46
N LYS A 85 12.45 29.49 -1.16
CA LYS A 85 13.06 30.80 -0.88
C LYS A 85 12.97 31.76 -2.08
N ASN A 86 12.99 31.23 -3.31
CA ASN A 86 12.85 32.06 -4.52
C ASN A 86 11.44 32.64 -4.66
N HIS A 87 10.42 31.94 -4.17
CA HIS A 87 9.01 32.29 -4.36
C HIS A 87 8.36 32.91 -3.12
N VAL A 88 8.73 32.44 -1.93
CA VAL A 88 8.21 32.87 -0.63
C VAL A 88 9.36 33.45 0.19
N LYS A 89 9.38 34.77 0.33
CA LYS A 89 10.46 35.47 1.02
C LYS A 89 10.28 35.42 2.54
N GLY A 90 11.14 34.66 3.22
CA GLY A 90 11.39 34.76 4.66
C GLY A 90 10.25 34.30 5.58
N ARG A 91 9.30 33.51 5.06
CA ARG A 91 8.27 32.83 5.85
C ARG A 91 8.51 31.33 5.81
N ARG A 92 7.91 30.59 6.74
CA ARG A 92 7.91 29.12 6.78
C ARG A 92 6.69 28.53 6.06
N TRP A 93 6.77 27.28 5.63
CA TRP A 93 5.62 26.58 5.00
C TRP A 93 4.40 26.58 5.92
N MET A 94 4.62 26.31 7.20
CA MET A 94 3.56 26.24 8.22
C MET A 94 2.89 27.60 8.51
N GLU A 95 3.51 28.72 8.10
CA GLU A 95 3.00 30.08 8.32
C GLU A 95 2.14 30.60 7.15
N LEU A 96 2.09 29.86 6.04
CA LEU A 96 1.33 30.25 4.86
C LEU A 96 -0.17 30.05 5.04
N SER A 97 -0.97 30.90 4.41
CA SER A 97 -2.41 30.66 4.29
C SER A 97 -2.68 29.47 3.36
N MET A 98 -3.89 28.90 3.44
CA MET A 98 -4.26 27.79 2.58
C MET A 98 -4.23 28.16 1.09
N GLU A 99 -4.58 29.40 0.75
CA GLU A 99 -4.49 29.93 -0.61
C GLU A 99 -3.04 30.04 -1.09
N GLU A 100 -2.13 30.47 -0.22
CA GLU A 100 -0.70 30.56 -0.51
C GLU A 100 -0.07 29.17 -0.69
N GLN A 101 -0.45 28.20 0.15
CA GLN A 101 -0.04 26.80 0.01
C GLN A 101 -0.54 26.20 -1.31
N ARG A 102 -1.80 26.42 -1.68
CA ARG A 102 -2.36 26.00 -2.98
C ARG A 102 -1.62 26.63 -4.15
N ALA A 103 -1.38 27.93 -4.11
CA ALA A 103 -0.63 28.63 -5.16
C ALA A 103 0.81 28.08 -5.27
N TYR A 104 1.42 27.70 -4.14
CA TYR A 104 2.74 27.09 -4.13
C TYR A 104 2.74 25.71 -4.80
N VAL A 105 1.78 24.84 -4.44
CA VAL A 105 1.64 23.50 -5.01
C VAL A 105 1.29 23.55 -6.50
N MET A 106 0.42 24.48 -6.92
CA MET A 106 0.09 24.65 -8.33
C MET A 106 1.32 24.98 -9.18
N ARG A 107 2.25 25.80 -8.65
CA ARG A 107 3.51 26.05 -9.34
C ARG A 107 4.43 24.82 -9.38
N LEU A 108 4.45 24.00 -8.32
CA LEU A 108 5.20 22.74 -8.35
C LEU A 108 4.63 21.80 -9.41
N LEU A 109 3.30 21.76 -9.57
CA LEU A 109 2.64 21.01 -10.63
C LEU A 109 3.08 21.50 -12.01
N ASP A 110 3.03 22.82 -12.27
CA ASP A 110 3.51 23.41 -13.53
C ASP A 110 5.00 23.09 -13.78
N ALA A 111 5.82 23.14 -12.72
CA ALA A 111 7.25 22.84 -12.81
C ALA A 111 7.56 21.35 -12.99
N LEU A 112 6.58 20.46 -12.74
CA LEU A 112 6.70 19.02 -12.95
C LEU A 112 6.56 18.64 -14.45
N GLU A 113 5.92 19.50 -15.25
CA GLU A 113 5.72 19.32 -16.70
C GLU A 113 6.97 19.61 -17.54
N VAL A 114 8.08 20.04 -16.92
CA VAL A 114 9.32 20.36 -17.64
C VAL A 114 9.91 19.11 -18.31
N THR A 115 10.46 19.29 -19.52
CA THR A 115 11.09 18.22 -20.30
C THR A 115 12.47 17.80 -19.77
N ASP A 116 13.10 18.65 -18.97
CA ASP A 116 14.39 18.41 -18.35
C ASP A 116 14.23 17.47 -17.14
N ARG A 117 14.75 16.23 -17.28
CA ARG A 117 14.63 15.17 -16.28
C ARG A 117 15.24 15.54 -14.93
N ASP A 118 16.38 16.23 -14.91
CA ASP A 118 17.04 16.60 -13.66
C ASP A 118 16.25 17.67 -12.92
N LYS A 119 15.73 18.67 -13.64
CA LYS A 119 14.84 19.69 -13.05
C LYS A 119 13.55 19.07 -12.54
N ARG A 120 12.94 18.18 -13.33
CA ARG A 120 11.72 17.46 -12.93
C ARG A 120 11.94 16.63 -11.65
N LEU A 121 13.07 15.93 -11.56
CA LEU A 121 13.43 15.18 -10.35
C LEU A 121 13.59 16.08 -9.13
N LYS A 122 14.16 17.28 -9.27
CA LYS A 122 14.25 18.24 -8.15
C LYS A 122 12.88 18.68 -7.65
N VAL A 123 11.95 18.95 -8.57
CA VAL A 123 10.56 19.30 -8.24
C VAL A 123 9.86 18.13 -7.55
N ALA A 124 10.00 16.92 -8.09
CA ALA A 124 9.44 15.72 -7.47
C ALA A 124 9.99 15.50 -6.04
N ARG A 125 11.28 15.76 -5.81
CA ARG A 125 11.88 15.71 -4.47
C ARG A 125 11.31 16.78 -3.53
N ALA A 126 11.04 17.98 -4.02
CA ALA A 126 10.37 19.01 -3.22
C ALA A 126 8.93 18.62 -2.86
N ILE A 127 8.19 17.99 -3.78
CA ILE A 127 6.86 17.42 -3.52
C ILE A 127 6.96 16.30 -2.47
N LEU A 128 7.97 15.43 -2.58
CA LEU A 128 8.20 14.37 -1.60
C LEU A 128 8.48 14.93 -0.20
N TYR A 129 9.26 15.99 -0.08
CA TYR A 129 9.49 16.66 1.20
C TYR A 129 8.19 17.21 1.83
N LEU A 130 7.31 17.79 1.01
CA LEU A 130 5.97 18.21 1.47
C LEU A 130 5.15 17.02 1.97
N ALA A 131 5.10 15.93 1.21
CA ALA A 131 4.40 14.70 1.60
C ALA A 131 4.98 14.06 2.87
N GLN A 132 6.28 14.21 3.12
CA GLN A 132 6.97 13.76 4.34
C GLN A 132 6.65 14.61 5.58
N GLY A 133 5.92 15.72 5.42
CA GLY A 133 5.45 16.53 6.53
C GLY A 133 6.37 17.67 6.96
N VAL A 134 7.29 18.11 6.08
CA VAL A 134 8.13 19.31 6.32
C VAL A 134 8.86 19.21 7.68
N PHE A 135 9.46 18.05 7.92
CA PHE A 135 9.97 17.66 9.23
C PHE A 135 11.00 18.62 9.85
N ASP A 136 11.71 19.41 9.03
CA ASP A 136 12.70 20.38 9.51
C ASP A 136 12.06 21.57 10.22
N GLU A 137 10.81 21.92 9.86
CA GLU A 137 10.08 23.02 10.49
C GLU A 137 9.28 22.58 11.74
N CYS A 138 9.15 21.27 11.98
CA CYS A 138 8.35 20.70 13.06
C CYS A 138 9.16 20.46 14.36
N ASP A 139 8.53 20.65 15.51
CA ASP A 139 9.17 20.43 16.82
C ASP A 139 8.95 19.00 17.35
N THR A 140 7.85 18.34 16.97
CA THR A 140 7.47 17.01 17.47
C THR A 140 7.09 16.05 16.34
N GLU A 141 7.22 14.73 16.58
CA GLU A 141 6.79 13.69 15.63
C GLU A 141 5.30 13.82 15.28
N THR A 142 4.45 14.15 16.26
CA THR A 142 3.02 14.37 16.05
C THR A 142 2.75 15.51 15.05
N ASP A 143 3.55 16.58 15.09
CA ASP A 143 3.42 17.69 14.15
C ASP A 143 3.81 17.26 12.73
N VAL A 144 4.87 16.46 12.59
CA VAL A 144 5.28 15.91 11.28
C VAL A 144 4.17 15.06 10.68
N LEU A 145 3.56 14.18 11.48
CA LEU A 145 2.45 13.33 11.04
C LEU A 145 1.21 14.16 10.66
N TYR A 146 0.90 15.19 11.44
CA TYR A 146 -0.19 16.11 11.16
C TYR A 146 0.03 16.85 9.82
N TRP A 147 1.21 17.43 9.63
CA TRP A 147 1.55 18.19 8.43
C TRP A 147 1.70 17.29 7.21
N SER A 148 2.26 16.09 7.37
CA SER A 148 2.30 15.07 6.31
C SER A 148 0.89 14.77 5.82
N ARG A 149 -0.05 14.51 6.74
CA ARG A 149 -1.45 14.29 6.38
C ARG A 149 -2.08 15.49 5.70
N HIS A 150 -1.96 16.68 6.27
CA HIS A 150 -2.49 17.91 5.69
C HIS A 150 -1.97 18.15 4.28
N ASN A 151 -0.66 18.05 4.09
CA ASN A 151 0.00 18.25 2.81
C ASN A 151 -0.43 17.21 1.79
N VAL A 152 -0.57 15.93 2.15
CA VAL A 152 -1.05 14.90 1.23
C VAL A 152 -2.46 15.20 0.71
N PHE A 153 -3.40 15.60 1.57
CA PHE A 153 -4.75 15.97 1.12
C PHE A 153 -4.70 17.20 0.20
N LEU A 154 -3.86 18.20 0.52
CA LEU A 154 -3.63 19.35 -0.34
C LEU A 154 -3.06 18.94 -1.72
N LEU A 155 -2.04 18.08 -1.75
CA LEU A 155 -1.42 17.59 -2.98
C LEU A 155 -2.45 16.84 -3.85
N TYR A 156 -3.29 16.01 -3.22
CA TYR A 156 -4.38 15.32 -3.90
C TYR A 156 -5.42 16.29 -4.48
N ASP A 157 -5.90 17.25 -3.69
CA ASP A 157 -6.85 18.27 -4.14
C ASP A 157 -6.31 19.08 -5.33
N MET A 158 -5.00 19.27 -5.42
CA MET A 158 -4.33 19.98 -6.52
C MET A 158 -3.99 19.08 -7.73
N GLY A 159 -4.39 17.81 -7.74
CA GLY A 159 -4.21 16.91 -8.89
C GLY A 159 -2.80 16.35 -9.05
N ILE A 160 -1.97 16.42 -8.00
CA ILE A 160 -0.58 15.92 -8.05
C ILE A 160 -0.55 14.40 -8.31
N PHE A 161 -1.51 13.64 -7.78
CA PHE A 161 -1.57 12.19 -8.01
C PHE A 161 -1.67 11.85 -9.50
N THR A 162 -2.54 12.55 -10.22
CA THR A 162 -2.72 12.35 -11.67
C THR A 162 -1.43 12.66 -12.42
N ALA A 163 -0.76 13.78 -12.14
CA ALA A 163 0.51 14.11 -12.79
C ALA A 163 1.62 13.08 -12.49
N LEU A 164 1.70 12.60 -11.24
CA LEU A 164 2.65 11.54 -10.88
C LEU A 164 2.36 10.22 -11.60
N LEU A 165 1.09 9.91 -11.84
CA LEU A 165 0.70 8.71 -12.60
C LEU A 165 1.21 8.77 -14.05
N GLU A 166 1.04 9.92 -14.71
CA GLU A 166 1.55 10.12 -16.08
C GLU A 166 3.07 9.99 -16.12
N LEU A 167 3.79 10.62 -15.17
CA LEU A 167 5.24 10.49 -15.07
C LEU A 167 5.69 9.06 -14.80
N LEU A 168 5.00 8.34 -13.91
CA LEU A 168 5.33 6.96 -13.58
C LEU A 168 5.17 6.07 -14.81
N SER A 169 4.06 6.20 -15.55
CA SER A 169 3.85 5.47 -16.80
C SER A 169 4.94 5.76 -17.84
N MET A 170 5.34 7.02 -17.99
CA MET A 170 6.46 7.37 -18.89
C MET A 170 7.78 6.71 -18.48
N GLU A 171 8.12 6.68 -17.19
CA GLU A 171 9.35 6.02 -16.72
C GLU A 171 9.28 4.49 -16.78
N ILE A 172 8.09 3.88 -16.66
CA ILE A 172 7.89 2.43 -16.84
C ILE A 172 8.18 1.98 -18.28
N ASP A 173 7.91 2.83 -19.27
CA ASP A 173 8.15 2.57 -20.69
C ASP A 173 9.52 3.06 -21.20
N ASN A 174 10.32 3.66 -20.30
CA ASN A 174 11.65 4.16 -20.62
C ASN A 174 12.68 3.02 -20.81
N ASN A 175 12.72 2.46 -22.02
CA ASN A 175 13.59 1.33 -22.39
C ASN A 175 15.10 1.62 -22.30
N GLN A 176 15.52 2.89 -22.22
CA GLN A 176 16.94 3.26 -22.12
C GLN A 176 17.54 2.81 -20.77
N ALA A 177 16.76 2.85 -19.69
CA ALA A 177 17.18 2.40 -18.36
C ALA A 177 17.41 0.88 -18.31
N CYS A 178 16.56 0.10 -19.01
CA CYS A 178 16.76 -1.35 -19.17
C CYS A 178 18.07 -1.68 -19.89
N SER A 179 18.35 -1.03 -21.02
CA SER A 179 19.56 -1.27 -21.81
C SER A 179 20.87 -0.96 -21.05
N SER A 180 20.80 -0.02 -20.09
CA SER A 180 21.92 0.39 -19.24
C SER A 180 22.13 -0.55 -18.06
N ALA A 181 21.03 -1.06 -17.46
CA ALA A 181 21.06 -1.98 -16.34
C ALA A 181 21.59 -3.38 -16.74
N VAL A 182 21.25 -3.88 -17.92
CA VAL A 182 21.69 -5.20 -18.42
C VAL A 182 23.21 -5.25 -18.68
N ARG A 183 23.84 -4.10 -18.97
CA ARG A 183 25.28 -4.02 -19.30
C ARG A 183 26.21 -3.83 -18.10
N LYS A 184 25.67 -3.58 -16.89
CA LYS A 184 26.46 -3.37 -15.67
C LYS A 184 26.26 -4.55 -14.70
N PRO A 185 27.33 -5.22 -14.23
CA PRO A 185 27.23 -6.34 -13.27
C PRO A 185 26.62 -5.94 -11.91
N ALA A 186 26.70 -4.65 -11.57
CA ALA A 186 26.01 -4.05 -10.43
C ALA A 186 24.98 -3.05 -10.98
N ILE A 187 23.70 -3.39 -10.89
CA ILE A 187 22.60 -2.46 -11.12
C ILE A 187 22.73 -1.39 -10.04
N SER A 188 23.22 -0.21 -10.40
CA SER A 188 23.40 0.88 -9.45
C SER A 188 22.03 1.40 -9.02
N LEU A 189 21.81 1.54 -7.71
CA LEU A 189 20.64 2.24 -7.11
C LEU A 189 20.34 3.61 -7.75
N ALA A 190 21.33 4.22 -8.41
CA ALA A 190 21.22 5.51 -9.08
C ALA A 190 20.29 5.49 -10.31
N ASP A 191 20.21 4.37 -11.05
CA ASP A 191 19.55 4.31 -12.36
C ASP A 191 18.00 4.35 -12.27
N SER A 192 17.41 4.23 -11.07
CA SER A 192 15.95 4.31 -10.84
C SER A 192 15.53 5.33 -9.77
N THR A 193 16.35 6.33 -9.49
CA THR A 193 16.08 7.35 -8.46
C THR A 193 14.75 8.07 -8.66
N GLU A 194 14.39 8.41 -9.91
CA GLU A 194 13.11 9.06 -10.21
C GLU A 194 11.92 8.15 -9.90
N LEU A 195 11.95 6.89 -10.32
CA LEU A 195 10.95 5.89 -9.93
C LEU A 195 10.83 5.76 -8.41
N ARG A 196 11.96 5.75 -7.67
CA ARG A 196 11.96 5.68 -6.20
C ARG A 196 11.24 6.89 -5.59
N VAL A 197 11.50 8.10 -6.08
CA VAL A 197 10.85 9.33 -5.60
C VAL A 197 9.36 9.30 -5.93
N LEU A 198 8.97 9.03 -7.18
CA LEU A 198 7.56 8.97 -7.61
C LEU A 198 6.76 7.95 -6.78
N LEU A 199 7.27 6.71 -6.67
CA LEU A 199 6.62 5.65 -5.91
C LEU A 199 6.53 5.98 -4.41
N SER A 200 7.51 6.69 -3.85
CA SER A 200 7.46 7.13 -2.44
C SER A 200 6.36 8.16 -2.21
N ILE A 201 6.21 9.14 -3.11
CA ILE A 201 5.13 10.14 -3.01
C ILE A 201 3.78 9.43 -3.13
N MET A 202 3.61 8.59 -4.16
CA MET A 202 2.36 7.87 -4.37
C MET A 202 2.02 6.93 -3.21
N TYR A 203 3.00 6.26 -2.61
CA TYR A 203 2.81 5.48 -1.39
C TYR A 203 2.33 6.35 -0.24
N LEU A 204 3.00 7.47 0.05
CA LEU A 204 2.55 8.37 1.12
C LEU A 204 1.13 8.88 0.89
N MET A 205 0.77 9.19 -0.36
CA MET A 205 -0.59 9.58 -0.71
C MET A 205 -1.60 8.47 -0.44
N VAL A 206 -1.35 7.26 -0.95
CA VAL A 206 -2.25 6.11 -0.77
C VAL A 206 -2.37 5.71 0.69
N GLU A 207 -1.26 5.62 1.41
CA GLU A 207 -1.22 5.27 2.83
C GLU A 207 -2.03 6.25 3.67
N THR A 208 -1.72 7.54 3.52
CA THR A 208 -2.36 8.61 4.29
C THR A 208 -3.84 8.77 3.98
N ILE A 209 -4.23 8.75 2.70
CA ILE A 209 -5.63 8.88 2.28
C ILE A 209 -6.40 7.59 2.57
N ARG A 210 -5.76 6.42 2.74
CA ARG A 210 -6.47 5.21 3.18
C ARG A 210 -6.88 5.28 4.65
N VAL A 211 -6.02 5.77 5.54
CA VAL A 211 -6.23 5.75 7.00
C VAL A 211 -7.29 6.78 7.41
N GLU A 212 -8.44 6.31 7.91
CA GLU A 212 -9.49 7.17 8.49
C GLU A 212 -9.11 7.56 9.91
N MET A 213 -9.28 8.84 10.26
CA MET A 213 -9.01 9.32 11.62
C MET A 213 -10.27 9.89 12.27
N GLU A 214 -10.35 9.74 13.59
CA GLU A 214 -11.38 10.40 14.39
C GLU A 214 -11.27 11.92 14.21
N GLY A 215 -12.37 12.56 13.80
CA GLY A 215 -12.41 13.99 13.53
C GLY A 215 -12.11 14.39 12.08
N ASP A 216 -11.96 13.45 11.14
CA ASP A 216 -11.89 13.79 9.71
C ASP A 216 -13.15 14.57 9.27
N SER A 217 -12.91 15.71 8.60
CA SER A 217 -13.96 16.56 8.05
C SER A 217 -14.73 15.85 6.94
N PRO A 218 -15.99 16.24 6.65
CA PRO A 218 -16.77 15.62 5.57
C PRO A 218 -16.06 15.75 4.21
N GLU A 219 -15.29 16.81 3.98
CA GLU A 219 -14.48 17.01 2.77
C GLU A 219 -13.38 15.94 2.65
N ARG A 220 -12.65 15.63 3.73
CA ARG A 220 -11.61 14.58 3.73
C ARG A 220 -12.20 13.20 3.51
N LYS A 221 -13.38 12.93 4.08
CA LYS A 221 -14.11 11.67 3.84
C LYS A 221 -14.57 11.56 2.39
N ALA A 222 -15.10 12.64 1.81
CA ALA A 222 -15.46 12.67 0.39
C ALA A 222 -14.23 12.51 -0.52
N ALA A 223 -13.12 13.17 -0.22
CA ALA A 223 -11.86 13.04 -0.95
C ALA A 223 -11.34 11.60 -0.93
N ARG A 224 -11.42 10.90 0.20
CA ARG A 224 -11.07 9.48 0.34
C ARG A 224 -11.92 8.58 -0.56
N GLU A 225 -13.24 8.74 -0.54
CA GLU A 225 -14.13 7.93 -1.39
C GLU A 225 -13.94 8.22 -2.88
N ALA A 226 -13.69 9.49 -3.23
CA ALA A 226 -13.32 9.89 -4.58
C ALA A 226 -12.00 9.23 -5.01
N PHE A 227 -10.97 9.27 -4.16
CA PHE A 227 -9.67 8.68 -4.45
C PHE A 227 -9.75 7.16 -4.57
N LYS A 228 -10.52 6.50 -3.70
CA LYS A 228 -10.79 5.06 -3.80
C LYS A 228 -11.46 4.69 -5.13
N THR A 229 -12.43 5.48 -5.56
CA THR A 229 -13.11 5.29 -6.86
C THR A 229 -12.15 5.53 -8.03
N GLU A 230 -11.34 6.59 -7.94
CA GLU A 230 -10.30 6.91 -8.92
C GLU A 230 -9.33 5.72 -9.10
N LEU A 231 -8.75 5.20 -8.02
CA LEU A 231 -7.81 4.07 -8.04
C LEU A 231 -8.42 2.77 -8.62
N GLY A 232 -9.71 2.53 -8.40
CA GLY A 232 -10.42 1.35 -8.91
C GLY A 232 -10.95 1.50 -10.34
N SER A 233 -11.00 2.73 -10.86
CA SER A 233 -11.45 3.02 -12.22
C SER A 233 -10.31 2.88 -13.25
N PRO A 234 -10.61 2.68 -14.54
CA PRO A 234 -9.63 2.84 -15.61
C PRO A 234 -9.01 4.25 -15.56
N LEU A 235 -7.71 4.35 -15.27
CA LEU A 235 -6.98 5.61 -15.20
C LEU A 235 -6.18 5.83 -16.50
N TYR A 236 -4.98 6.39 -16.39
CA TYR A 236 -4.04 6.58 -17.48
C TYR A 236 -3.84 5.27 -18.25
N ASN A 237 -3.97 5.32 -19.58
CA ASN A 237 -3.98 4.17 -20.51
C ASN A 237 -5.16 3.19 -20.40
N GLY A 238 -6.21 3.50 -19.64
CA GLY A 238 -7.44 2.71 -19.59
C GLY A 238 -7.38 1.48 -18.67
N GLU A 239 -6.42 1.43 -17.77
CA GLU A 239 -6.27 0.37 -16.77
C GLU A 239 -6.29 0.93 -15.34
N PRO A 240 -6.81 0.19 -14.34
CA PRO A 240 -6.70 0.57 -12.93
C PRO A 240 -5.25 0.68 -12.45
N PHE A 241 -5.00 1.53 -11.45
CA PHE A 241 -3.64 1.77 -10.93
C PHE A 241 -2.93 0.49 -10.48
N ALA A 242 -3.67 -0.44 -9.85
CA ALA A 242 -3.13 -1.73 -9.43
C ALA A 242 -2.58 -2.56 -10.61
N LEU A 243 -3.19 -2.48 -11.79
CA LEU A 243 -2.69 -3.19 -12.99
C LEU A 243 -1.41 -2.55 -13.53
N LEU A 244 -1.28 -1.23 -13.46
CA LEU A 244 -0.03 -0.54 -13.82
C LEU A 244 1.13 -1.01 -12.93
N LEU A 245 0.91 -1.06 -11.61
CA LEU A 245 1.91 -1.55 -10.65
C LEU A 245 2.22 -3.03 -10.87
N PHE A 246 1.20 -3.85 -11.14
CA PHE A 246 1.40 -5.26 -11.49
C PHE A 246 2.22 -5.42 -12.78
N THR A 247 2.03 -4.56 -13.78
CA THR A 247 2.84 -4.53 -15.00
C THR A 247 4.32 -4.24 -14.70
N MET A 248 4.63 -3.44 -13.67
CA MET A 248 6.02 -3.28 -13.22
C MET A 248 6.59 -4.58 -12.67
N VAL A 249 5.80 -5.33 -11.88
CA VAL A 249 6.20 -6.63 -11.33
C VAL A 249 6.48 -7.62 -12.46
N THR A 250 5.58 -7.77 -13.43
CA THR A 250 5.76 -8.71 -14.55
C THR A 250 6.96 -8.34 -15.44
N LYS A 251 7.17 -7.05 -15.74
CA LYS A 251 8.36 -6.56 -16.45
C LYS A 251 9.65 -6.88 -15.70
N PHE A 252 9.65 -6.81 -14.37
CA PHE A 252 10.80 -7.18 -13.54
C PHE A 252 11.05 -8.70 -13.53
N CYS A 253 10.00 -9.51 -13.30
CA CYS A 253 10.09 -10.99 -13.32
C CYS A 253 10.63 -11.51 -14.66
N SER A 254 10.23 -10.86 -15.76
CA SER A 254 10.69 -11.18 -17.12
C SER A 254 12.12 -10.70 -17.43
N MET A 255 12.84 -10.14 -16.44
CA MET A 255 14.17 -9.52 -16.59
C MET A 255 14.22 -8.33 -17.58
N ASN A 256 13.06 -7.79 -17.96
CA ASN A 256 12.96 -6.66 -18.89
C ASN A 256 13.15 -5.31 -18.20
N ALA A 257 13.14 -5.25 -16.86
CA ALA A 257 13.36 -4.02 -16.11
C ALA A 257 13.96 -4.26 -14.71
N PRO A 258 15.20 -4.80 -14.62
CA PRO A 258 15.76 -5.21 -13.32
C PRO A 258 16.16 -4.05 -12.40
N HIS A 259 16.06 -2.81 -12.88
CA HIS A 259 16.35 -1.59 -12.13
C HIS A 259 15.15 -1.08 -11.31
N PHE A 260 13.95 -1.66 -11.48
CA PHE A 260 12.76 -1.24 -10.75
C PHE A 260 12.92 -1.43 -9.24
N PRO A 261 12.55 -0.43 -8.42
CA PRO A 261 12.63 -0.51 -6.97
C PRO A 261 11.50 -1.39 -6.41
N MET A 262 11.64 -2.71 -6.57
CA MET A 262 10.56 -3.66 -6.38
C MET A 262 9.92 -3.63 -4.99
N LYS A 263 10.70 -3.35 -3.95
CA LYS A 263 10.16 -3.14 -2.59
C LYS A 263 9.07 -2.06 -2.58
N LYS A 264 9.34 -0.88 -3.13
CA LYS A 264 8.38 0.24 -3.17
C LYS A 264 7.18 -0.05 -4.08
N VAL A 265 7.40 -0.76 -5.19
CA VAL A 265 6.32 -1.21 -6.09
C VAL A 265 5.36 -2.16 -5.37
N LEU A 266 5.89 -3.17 -4.68
CA LEU A 266 5.09 -4.18 -3.97
C LEU A 266 4.33 -3.58 -2.78
N LEU A 267 5.00 -2.72 -2.00
CA LEU A 267 4.36 -2.00 -0.90
C LEU A 267 3.22 -1.11 -1.42
N LEU A 268 3.45 -0.34 -2.47
CA LEU A 268 2.42 0.50 -3.07
C LEU A 268 1.26 -0.32 -3.62
N LEU A 269 1.55 -1.42 -4.34
CA LEU A 269 0.54 -2.33 -4.87
C LEU A 269 -0.34 -2.88 -3.75
N TRP A 270 0.27 -3.33 -2.66
CA TRP A 270 -0.44 -3.80 -1.48
C TRP A 270 -1.36 -2.72 -0.91
N LYS A 271 -0.87 -1.50 -0.68
CA LYS A 271 -1.69 -0.40 -0.16
C LYS A 271 -2.82 0.01 -1.10
N THR A 272 -2.58 0.00 -2.42
CA THR A 272 -3.60 0.24 -3.44
C THR A 272 -4.70 -0.83 -3.40
N ILE A 273 -4.34 -2.10 -3.20
CA ILE A 273 -5.33 -3.17 -3.07
C ILE A 273 -6.14 -3.00 -1.77
N LEU A 274 -5.48 -2.67 -0.66
CA LEU A 274 -6.14 -2.45 0.63
C LEU A 274 -7.17 -1.32 0.59
N ILE A 275 -6.87 -0.18 -0.04
CA ILE A 275 -7.81 0.95 -0.10
C ILE A 275 -9.02 0.67 -0.99
N ILE A 276 -8.86 -0.06 -2.10
CA ILE A 276 -9.97 -0.43 -3.00
C ILE A 276 -10.88 -1.48 -2.35
N GLY A 277 -10.31 -2.40 -1.55
CA GLY A 277 -11.03 -3.39 -0.74
C GLY A 277 -11.25 -4.76 -1.40
N CYS A 278 -11.65 -5.76 -0.59
CA CYS A 278 -11.70 -7.20 -0.91
C CYS A 278 -12.46 -7.62 -2.19
N LEU A 279 -13.44 -6.85 -2.67
CA LEU A 279 -14.19 -7.19 -3.90
C LEU A 279 -13.31 -7.10 -5.16
N PHE A 280 -12.33 -6.20 -5.16
CA PHE A 280 -11.35 -6.13 -6.25
C PHE A 280 -10.28 -7.21 -6.12
N TYR A 281 -10.02 -7.74 -4.92
CA TYR A 281 -9.13 -8.90 -4.73
C TYR A 281 -9.62 -10.09 -5.57
N ALA A 282 -10.92 -10.37 -5.55
CA ALA A 282 -11.53 -11.44 -6.34
C ALA A 282 -11.55 -11.15 -7.84
N ILE A 283 -11.79 -9.90 -8.25
CA ILE A 283 -11.80 -9.52 -9.68
C ILE A 283 -10.38 -9.48 -10.25
N LEU A 284 -9.41 -8.95 -9.50
CA LEU A 284 -7.99 -8.93 -9.84
C LEU A 284 -7.43 -10.35 -9.86
N LEU A 285 -7.71 -11.19 -8.87
CA LEU A 285 -7.36 -12.62 -8.95
C LEU A 285 -7.99 -13.27 -10.18
N CYS A 286 -9.29 -13.09 -10.40
CA CYS A 286 -9.98 -13.67 -11.55
C CYS A 286 -9.43 -13.16 -12.88
N TYR A 287 -9.05 -11.89 -12.98
CA TYR A 287 -8.50 -11.27 -14.18
C TYR A 287 -7.05 -11.69 -14.42
N ILE A 288 -6.22 -11.73 -13.38
CA ILE A 288 -4.87 -12.31 -13.41
C ILE A 288 -4.94 -13.79 -13.82
N ILE A 289 -5.84 -14.57 -13.22
CA ILE A 289 -6.09 -15.97 -13.58
C ILE A 289 -6.60 -16.08 -15.02
N LEU A 290 -7.45 -15.18 -15.50
CA LEU A 290 -7.96 -15.20 -16.88
C LEU A 290 -6.86 -14.89 -17.90
N ILE A 291 -6.02 -13.88 -17.63
CA ILE A 291 -4.89 -13.48 -18.46
C ILE A 291 -3.82 -14.59 -18.46
N HIS A 292 -3.50 -15.17 -17.30
CA HIS A 292 -2.51 -16.24 -17.17
C HIS A 292 -3.03 -17.63 -17.59
N SER A 293 -4.34 -17.86 -17.65
CA SER A 293 -4.90 -19.09 -18.25
C SER A 293 -4.62 -19.20 -19.75
N ILE A 294 -4.13 -18.13 -20.39
CA ILE A 294 -3.70 -18.10 -21.78
C ILE A 294 -2.18 -18.41 -21.92
N SER A 295 -1.38 -18.42 -20.83
CA SER A 295 0.06 -18.75 -20.86
C SER A 295 0.48 -19.59 -19.64
N TYR A 296 0.30 -20.90 -19.76
CA TYR A 296 0.41 -21.91 -18.69
C TYR A 296 1.82 -22.23 -18.15
N THR A 297 2.83 -21.39 -18.39
CA THR A 297 4.24 -21.74 -18.11
C THR A 297 4.92 -20.94 -17.00
N ASP A 298 4.40 -19.77 -16.59
CA ASP A 298 5.03 -18.91 -15.56
C ASP A 298 4.39 -19.01 -14.16
N LEU A 299 3.30 -19.77 -14.03
CA LEU A 299 2.47 -19.84 -12.81
C LEU A 299 3.19 -20.39 -11.57
N PHE A 300 4.25 -21.19 -11.75
CA PHE A 300 4.90 -21.88 -10.62
C PHE A 300 5.96 -21.03 -9.90
N ILE A 301 6.47 -19.98 -10.55
CA ILE A 301 7.51 -19.11 -9.97
C ILE A 301 6.84 -17.94 -9.22
N GLU A 302 5.78 -17.35 -9.77
CA GLU A 302 5.12 -16.18 -9.17
C GLU A 302 4.31 -16.51 -7.90
N LEU A 303 3.66 -17.67 -7.82
CA LEU A 303 2.96 -18.08 -6.58
C LEU A 303 3.92 -18.36 -5.42
N ASN A 304 5.13 -18.85 -5.71
CA ASN A 304 6.16 -19.04 -4.70
C ASN A 304 6.80 -17.71 -4.25
N PHE A 305 6.84 -16.70 -5.13
CA PHE A 305 7.33 -15.36 -4.77
C PHE A 305 6.36 -14.64 -3.84
N PHE A 306 5.06 -14.61 -4.14
CA PHE A 306 4.06 -14.01 -3.23
C PHE A 306 4.05 -14.69 -1.85
N ARG A 307 4.29 -16.01 -1.81
CA ARG A 307 4.40 -16.76 -0.56
C ARG A 307 5.71 -16.53 0.20
N SER A 308 6.78 -16.09 -0.47
CA SER A 308 8.09 -15.84 0.14
C SER A 308 8.34 -14.37 0.49
N VAL A 309 7.48 -13.46 0.01
CA VAL A 309 7.56 -12.02 0.30
C VAL A 309 6.55 -11.61 1.38
N ILE A 310 5.48 -12.39 1.57
CA ILE A 310 4.44 -12.13 2.58
C ILE A 310 4.63 -12.96 3.88
N LEU A 311 5.54 -13.94 3.89
CA LEU A 311 5.94 -14.73 5.08
C LEU A 311 7.42 -14.50 5.39
#